data_AF-A0A5B6VPY0-F1
#
_entry.id   AF-A0A5B6VPY0-F1
#
_cell.length_a   1.000
_cell.length_b   1.000
_cell.length_c   1.000
_cell.angle_alpha   90.00
_cell.angle_beta   90.00
_cell.angle_gamma   90.00
#
_symmetry.space_group_name_H-M   'P 1'
#
loop_
_entity.id
_entity.type
_entity.pdbx_description
1 polymer ?
#
loop_
_entity_poly.entity_id
_entity_poly.type
_entity_poly.pdbx_seq_one_letter_code
_entity_poly.pdbx_strand_id
1 'polypeptide(L)'
;MAGNNIWERLDRWVANQEWWNLFNDYSVQHLQHGLSDHCPVLVDTRGDESLQSDGHHSKWAKKEKWAREHRSRDLNYRMLELSSKEINDKVSAEMTKIKLEMNLEANREKLF
;
A
#
# COMPACT_ATOMS: atom_id res chain seq x y z
N MET A 1 6.16 -35.22 28.75
CA MET A 1 6.94 -34.76 27.59
C MET A 1 6.68 -33.28 27.44
N ALA A 2 7.61 -32.43 27.91
CA ALA A 2 7.49 -30.99 27.75
C ALA A 2 7.77 -30.68 26.28
N GLY A 3 6.75 -30.31 25.52
CA GLY A 3 6.89 -29.94 24.11
C GLY A 3 7.65 -28.63 24.00
N ASN A 4 8.74 -28.65 23.26
CA ASN A 4 9.57 -27.48 22.96
C ASN A 4 8.86 -26.61 21.91
N ASN A 5 7.73 -25.99 22.27
CA ASN A 5 7.00 -25.11 21.35
C ASN A 5 7.71 -23.75 21.29
N ILE A 6 8.62 -23.61 20.32
CA ILE A 6 9.28 -22.35 19.98
C ILE A 6 8.33 -21.59 19.03
N TRP A 7 7.97 -20.36 19.41
CA TRP A 7 7.16 -19.44 18.60
C TRP A 7 7.98 -18.20 18.28
N GLU A 8 8.03 -17.81 17.01
CA GLU A 8 8.73 -16.61 16.57
C GLU A 8 7.75 -15.57 16.02
N ARG A 9 7.93 -14.30 16.40
CA ARG A 9 7.17 -13.18 15.83
C ARG A 9 7.89 -12.63 14.61
N LEU A 10 7.62 -13.25 13.46
CA LEU A 10 8.20 -12.90 12.16
C LEU A 10 7.41 -11.79 11.46
N ASP A 11 6.10 -11.76 11.62
CA ASP A 11 5.24 -10.74 11.01
C ASP A 11 5.28 -9.43 11.81
N ARG A 12 5.88 -8.39 11.20
CA ARG A 12 6.04 -7.06 11.81
C ARG A 12 5.64 -5.98 10.83
N TRP A 13 4.83 -5.05 11.32
CA TRP A 13 4.49 -3.81 10.62
C TRP A 13 5.18 -2.64 11.32
N VAL A 14 5.65 -1.68 10.52
CA VAL A 14 6.30 -0.46 11.02
C VAL A 14 5.44 0.72 10.59
N ALA A 15 4.95 1.49 11.57
CA ALA A 15 4.13 2.67 11.34
C ALA A 15 4.94 3.94 11.65
N ASN A 16 4.85 4.94 10.77
CA ASN A 16 5.42 6.27 11.00
C ASN A 16 4.40 7.18 11.73
N GLN A 17 4.84 8.35 12.19
CA GLN A 17 3.96 9.28 12.92
C GLN A 17 2.72 9.70 12.10
N GLU A 18 2.85 9.82 10.78
CA GLU A 18 1.71 10.14 9.91
C GLU A 18 0.64 9.05 9.98
N TRP A 19 1.03 7.78 10.00
CA TRP A 19 0.11 6.65 10.10
C TRP A 19 -0.67 6.66 11.42
N TRP A 20 0.01 6.91 12.55
CA TRP A 20 -0.65 7.04 13.87
C TRP A 20 -1.64 8.19 13.92
N ASN A 21 -1.33 9.31 13.25
CA ASN A 21 -2.22 10.46 13.18
C ASN A 21 -3.42 10.23 12.25
N LEU A 22 -3.34 9.25 11.34
CA LEU A 22 -4.43 8.90 10.42
C LEU A 22 -5.36 7.85 10.99
N PHE A 23 -4.81 6.90 11.76
CA PHE A 23 -5.52 5.76 12.32
C PHE A 23 -5.26 5.71 13.82
N ASN A 24 -5.83 6.67 14.55
CA ASN A 24 -5.71 6.76 16.01
C ASN A 24 -6.43 5.61 16.73
N ASP A 25 -7.52 5.10 16.14
CA ASP A 25 -8.36 4.04 16.69
C ASP A 25 -8.14 2.68 16.01
N TYR A 26 -6.94 2.44 15.49
CA TYR A 26 -6.63 1.16 14.88
C TYR A 26 -6.65 0.02 15.93
N SER A 27 -7.10 -1.16 15.53
CA SER A 27 -7.01 -2.39 16.33
C SER A 27 -6.16 -3.44 15.63
N VAL A 28 -5.46 -4.26 16.41
CA VAL A 28 -4.62 -5.33 15.87
C VAL A 28 -5.04 -6.66 16.46
N GLN A 29 -5.37 -7.61 15.59
CA GLN A 29 -5.84 -8.93 15.97
C GLN A 29 -4.99 -10.01 15.28
N HIS A 30 -4.67 -11.06 16.01
CA HIS A 30 -3.98 -12.23 15.45
C HIS A 30 -5.03 -13.26 15.06
N LEU A 31 -5.15 -13.54 13.77
CA LEU A 31 -6.09 -14.54 13.26
C LEU A 31 -5.47 -15.92 13.43
N GLN A 32 -6.09 -16.76 14.25
CA GLN A 32 -5.70 -18.17 14.32
C GLN A 32 -6.20 -18.88 13.07
N HIS A 33 -5.27 -19.36 12.24
CA HIS A 33 -5.61 -20.19 11.09
C HIS A 33 -5.10 -21.61 11.31
N GLY A 34 -5.96 -22.61 11.16
CA GLY A 34 -5.62 -24.02 11.38
C GLY A 34 -4.86 -24.67 10.23
N LEU A 35 -4.68 -23.98 9.09
CA LEU A 35 -4.07 -24.53 7.87
C LEU A 35 -2.73 -23.89 7.51
N SER A 36 -2.23 -22.93 8.30
CA SER A 36 -0.91 -22.32 8.12
C SER A 36 -0.15 -22.35 9.45
N ASP A 37 1.15 -22.57 9.36
CA ASP A 37 2.12 -22.39 10.44
C ASP A 37 2.36 -20.91 10.78
N HIS A 38 1.91 -19.98 9.93
CA HIS A 38 1.89 -18.55 10.20
C HIS A 38 0.54 -18.09 10.79
N CYS A 39 0.60 -17.09 11.67
CA CYS A 39 -0.56 -16.45 12.27
C CYS A 39 -0.77 -15.06 11.65
N PRO A 40 -1.73 -14.89 10.72
CA PRO A 40 -1.97 -13.60 10.08
C PRO A 40 -2.31 -12.51 11.09
N VAL A 41 -1.73 -11.33 10.90
CA VAL A 41 -2.04 -10.14 11.69
C VAL A 41 -3.04 -9.29 10.91
N LEU A 42 -4.23 -9.13 11.46
CA LEU A 42 -5.25 -8.22 10.96
C LEU A 42 -5.10 -6.87 11.66
N VAL A 43 -4.94 -5.81 10.87
CA VAL A 43 -4.98 -4.43 11.36
C VAL A 43 -6.29 -3.82 10.87
N ASP A 44 -7.19 -3.52 11.80
CA ASP A 44 -8.40 -2.77 11.52
C ASP A 44 -8.13 -1.29 11.73
N THR A 45 -8.36 -0.50 10.70
CA THR A 45 -8.22 0.96 10.74
C THR A 45 -9.57 1.67 10.77
N ARG A 46 -10.68 0.93 10.81
CA ARG A 46 -12.03 1.44 10.98
C ARG A 46 -12.30 1.57 12.47
N GLY A 47 -11.79 2.65 13.07
CA GLY A 47 -12.23 3.07 14.40
C GLY A 47 -13.76 3.20 14.47
N ASP A 48 -14.33 3.27 15.66
CA ASP A 48 -15.77 3.44 15.88
C ASP A 48 -16.33 4.52 14.95
N GLU A 49 -17.20 4.13 14.01
CA GLU A 49 -17.78 5.00 12.97
C GLU A 49 -18.51 6.21 13.57
N SER A 50 -18.81 6.18 14.88
CA SER A 50 -19.45 7.27 15.62
C SER A 50 -18.53 8.43 16.01
N LEU A 51 -17.19 8.27 15.97
CA LEU A 51 -16.22 9.33 16.30
C LEU A 51 -15.45 9.89 15.08
N GLN A 52 -15.54 9.24 13.92
CA GLN A 52 -14.81 9.64 12.71
C GLN A 52 -15.54 10.71 11.89
N SER A 53 -15.91 11.83 12.52
CA SER A 53 -16.27 13.07 11.81
C SER A 53 -15.05 13.95 11.50
N ASP A 54 -13.84 13.44 11.66
CA ASP A 54 -12.64 14.25 11.48
C ASP A 54 -12.19 14.26 10.02
N GLY A 55 -12.40 15.41 9.39
CA GLY A 55 -11.98 15.68 8.01
C GLY A 55 -10.49 15.48 7.71
N HIS A 56 -9.67 15.04 8.67
CA HIS A 56 -8.27 14.65 8.49
C HIS A 56 -8.14 13.40 7.61
N HIS A 57 -8.91 12.33 7.85
CA HIS A 57 -8.88 11.13 7.00
C HIS A 57 -9.36 11.45 5.57
N SER A 58 -10.42 12.25 5.44
CA SER A 58 -10.90 12.74 4.14
C SER A 58 -9.87 13.64 3.42
N LYS A 59 -9.16 14.52 4.14
CA LYS A 59 -8.09 15.36 3.57
C LYS A 59 -6.90 14.52 3.11
N TRP A 60 -6.47 13.53 3.90
CA TRP A 60 -5.42 12.61 3.50
C TRP A 60 -5.82 11.79 2.27
N ALA A 61 -7.02 11.21 2.27
CA ALA A 61 -7.52 10.44 1.12
C ALA A 61 -7.55 11.29 -0.16
N LYS A 62 -7.97 12.55 -0.06
CA LYS A 62 -7.91 13.52 -1.17
C LYS A 62 -6.48 13.84 -1.58
N LYS A 63 -5.56 14.07 -0.63
CA LYS A 63 -4.14 14.33 -0.90
C LYS A 63 -3.47 13.14 -1.60
N GLU A 64 -3.70 11.92 -1.10
CA GLU A 64 -3.16 10.70 -1.69
C GLU A 64 -3.78 10.43 -3.07
N LYS A 65 -5.07 10.70 -3.26
CA LYS A 65 -5.71 10.66 -4.58
C LYS A 65 -5.04 11.62 -5.57
N TRP A 66 -4.84 12.88 -5.17
CA TRP A 66 -4.14 13.87 -5.99
C TRP A 66 -2.70 13.46 -6.31
N ALA A 67 -1.96 12.96 -5.32
CA ALA A 67 -0.60 12.48 -5.51
C ALA A 67 -0.55 11.32 -6.52
N ARG A 68 -1.51 10.39 -6.44
CA ARG A 68 -1.66 9.28 -7.39
C ARG A 68 -1.99 9.76 -8.80
N GLU A 69 -2.97 10.64 -8.95
CA GLU A 69 -3.34 11.22 -10.25
C GLU A 69 -2.14 11.96 -10.87
N HIS A 70 -1.38 12.68 -10.05
CA HIS A 70 -0.16 13.37 -10.48
C HIS A 70 0.92 12.38 -10.95
N ARG A 71 1.19 11.31 -10.18
CA ARG A 71 2.14 10.26 -10.57
C ARG A 71 1.72 9.59 -11.87
N SER A 72 0.44 9.23 -12.00
CA SER A 72 -0.11 8.63 -13.22
C SER A 72 0.05 9.56 -14.44
N ARG A 73 -0.20 10.86 -14.27
CA ARG A 73 0.01 11.85 -15.34
C ARG A 73 1.48 11.97 -15.76
N ASP A 74 2.40 11.97 -14.79
CA ASP A 74 3.84 12.01 -15.07
C ASP A 74 4.31 10.77 -15.84
N LEU A 75 3.92 9.58 -15.39
CA LEU A 75 4.24 8.31 -16.06
C LEU A 75 3.69 8.27 -17.48
N ASN A 76 2.45 8.72 -17.68
CA ASN A 76 1.85 8.84 -19.01
C ASN A 76 2.59 9.85 -19.90
N TYR A 77 3.00 10.99 -19.37
CA TYR A 77 3.79 11.98 -20.11
C TYR A 77 5.14 11.41 -20.54
N ARG A 78 5.87 10.76 -19.61
CA ARG A 78 7.16 10.11 -19.91
C ARG A 78 7.02 8.99 -20.94
N MET A 79 5.92 8.23 -20.88
CA MET A 79 5.60 7.21 -21.87
C MET A 79 5.43 7.81 -23.27
N LEU A 80 4.69 8.91 -23.41
CA LEU A 80 4.50 9.63 -24.68
C LEU A 80 5.82 10.20 -25.21
N GLU A 81 6.65 10.75 -24.33
CA GLU A 81 7.97 11.26 -24.69
C GLU A 81 8.88 10.15 -25.22
N LEU A 82 8.96 9.02 -24.52
CA LEU A 82 9.74 7.85 -24.94
C LEU A 82 9.20 7.24 -26.25
N SER A 83 7.90 7.30 -26.48
CA SER A 83 7.28 6.85 -27.75
C SER A 83 7.69 7.69 -28.95
N SER A 84 8.21 8.91 -28.73
CA SER A 84 8.67 9.81 -29.79
C SER A 84 10.18 9.73 -30.02
N LYS A 85 10.91 9.01 -29.16
CA LYS A 85 12.36 8.80 -29.27
C LYS A 85 12.68 7.59 -30.14
N GLU A 86 13.90 7.55 -30.65
CA GLU A 86 14.40 6.41 -31.42
C GLU A 86 14.40 5.13 -30.57
N ILE A 87 13.91 4.04 -31.14
CA ILE A 87 13.82 2.75 -30.46
C ILE A 87 15.23 2.19 -30.27
N ASN A 88 15.64 2.09 -29.01
CA ASN A 88 16.85 1.41 -28.59
C ASN A 88 16.60 0.68 -27.27
N ASP A 89 17.54 -0.17 -26.87
CA ASP A 89 17.40 -1.02 -25.69
C ASP A 89 17.16 -0.22 -24.41
N LYS A 90 17.77 0.97 -24.27
CA LYS A 90 17.57 1.85 -23.11
C LYS A 90 16.15 2.43 -23.09
N VAL A 91 15.64 2.88 -24.22
CA VAL A 91 14.26 3.39 -24.34
C VAL A 91 13.24 2.29 -24.06
N SER A 92 13.50 1.06 -24.54
CA SER A 92 12.67 -0.11 -24.25
C SER A 92 12.67 -0.49 -22.76
N ALA A 93 13.84 -0.48 -22.11
CA ALA A 93 13.97 -0.74 -20.68
C ALA A 93 13.24 0.32 -19.82
N GLU A 94 13.33 1.60 -20.18
CA GLU A 94 12.59 2.65 -19.48
C GLU A 94 11.07 2.51 -19.69
N MET A 95 10.62 2.17 -20.90
CA MET A 95 9.21 1.95 -21.20
C MET A 95 8.61 0.79 -20.39
N THR A 96 9.35 -0.31 -20.26
CA THR A 96 8.91 -1.47 -19.45
C THR A 96 8.87 -1.12 -17.97
N LYS A 97 9.85 -0.37 -17.45
CA LYS A 97 9.84 0.14 -16.08
C LYS A 97 8.61 1.00 -15.80
N ILE A 98 8.29 1.95 -16.67
CA ILE A 98 7.12 2.82 -16.51
C ILE A 98 5.82 2.01 -16.55
N LYS A 99 5.70 1.03 -17.45
CA LYS A 99 4.55 0.11 -17.49
C LYS A 99 4.38 -0.68 -16.19
N LEU A 100 5.47 -1.15 -15.60
CA LEU A 100 5.43 -1.85 -14.32
C LEU A 100 4.97 -0.90 -13.19
N GLU A 101 5.50 0.32 -13.13
CA GLU A 101 5.08 1.33 -12.15
C GLU A 101 3.58 1.66 -12.27
N MET A 102 3.06 1.79 -13.50
CA MET A 102 1.63 1.99 -13.74
C MET A 102 0.79 0.81 -13.24
N ASN A 103 1.21 -0.43 -13.51
CA ASN A 103 0.51 -1.63 -13.04
C ASN A 103 0.48 -1.74 -11.52
N LEU A 104 1.58 -1.37 -10.85
CA LEU A 104 1.65 -1.35 -9.39
C LEU A 104 0.71 -0.30 -8.78
N GLU A 105 0.60 0.88 -9.40
CA GLU A 105 -0.34 1.92 -8.96
C GLU A 105 -1.80 1.49 -9.17
N ALA A 106 -2.14 0.88 -10.31
CA ALA A 106 -3.49 0.37 -10.58
C ALA A 106 -3.89 -0.78 -9.63
N ASN A 107 -2.95 -1.66 -9.26
CA ASN A 107 -3.24 -2.73 -8.30
C ASN A 107 -3.51 -2.21 -6.88
N ARG A 108 -2.97 -1.03 -6.52
CA ARG A 108 -3.30 -0.36 -5.26
C ARG A 108 -4.75 0.13 -5.22
N GLU A 109 -5.44 0.28 -6.35
CA GLU A 109 -6.86 0.66 -6.39
C GLU A 109 -7.80 -0.50 -6.07
N LYS A 110 -7.41 -1.75 -6.36
CA LYS A 110 -8.27 -2.93 -6.14
C LYS A 110 -8.36 -3.39 -4.68
N LEU A 111 -7.55 -2.79 -3.80
CA LEU A 111 -7.46 -3.17 -2.38
C LEU A 111 -8.28 -2.26 -1.46
N PHE A 112 -9.01 -1.28 -2.00
CA PHE A 112 -9.91 -0.38 -1.27
C PHE A 112 -11.33 -0.46 -1.86
#